data_AF-A0A2R6MET6-F1
#
_entry.id   AF-A0A2R6MET6-F1
#
_cell.length_a   1.000
_cell.length_b   1.000
_cell.length_c   1.000
_cell.angle_alpha   90.00
_cell.angle_beta   90.00
_cell.angle_gamma   90.00
#
_symmetry.space_group_name_H-M   'P 1'
#
loop_
_entity.id
_entity.type
_entity.pdbx_description
1 polymer ?
#
loop_
_entity_poly.entity_id
_entity_poly.type
_entity_poly.pdbx_seq_one_letter_code
_entity_poly.pdbx_strand_id
1 'polypeptide(L)'
;MVMPFENKAEGETQVRLLSPRKPSDYYDWMNPPNGPLWETQFWYDSPDESPFGTPTVPEDKYDPNWYEYRNITVTALIKYPSFENIDAIELDEHGEVPVTLFDAFVFSFTLDQWELLEAFRWNSIANQKLERGQYEHSSQSDAIDAIDDPQSRGSAMIARSSFFDNVDASTAPPLYEQYNTGRYSFREYEKLRTNPIKVTSGRPITYRIAQAIEDATDNPSFNTHETVEYHKAIALETFVGFTGFSFDFGSYSKAPEELLNRWFLNSQGEDADTGNCQDGTNLYCGIAAHLLDVNVGWVSCLARGVGHATAGVLDLQLPEEVFEVWDECPFGSGGEPFTLDTDYGDLHMVEATSPDPMIGWKLTASGQVELETYLPTASVQSHVPLNNDYEPAMDGTVRTGDSDPEIPWEYHKNHETLADVGG
;
A
#
# COMPACT_ATOMS: atom_id res chain seq x y z
N MET A 1 13.01 23.98 8.16
CA MET A 1 13.26 23.46 6.80
C MET A 1 12.19 24.04 5.91
N VAL A 2 12.54 24.73 4.82
CA VAL A 2 11.57 25.29 3.88
C VAL A 2 11.44 24.29 2.74
N MET A 3 10.37 23.49 2.75
CA MET A 3 10.03 22.52 1.70
C MET A 3 8.65 22.89 1.15
N PRO A 4 8.60 23.57 0.00
CA PRO A 4 7.39 23.60 -0.80
C PRO A 4 7.70 23.46 -2.30
N PHE A 5 7.16 22.40 -2.90
CA PHE A 5 6.65 22.33 -4.28
C PHE A 5 7.61 22.33 -5.48
N GLU A 6 8.93 22.34 -5.32
CA GLU A 6 9.84 21.93 -6.40
C GLU A 6 11.03 21.20 -5.80
N ASN A 7 11.37 20.03 -6.33
CA ASN A 7 12.64 19.36 -6.05
C ASN A 7 13.78 20.22 -6.63
N LYS A 8 14.14 21.31 -5.95
CA LYS A 8 15.46 21.96 -6.09
C LYS A 8 16.54 21.24 -5.28
N ALA A 9 16.41 19.93 -5.13
CA ALA A 9 17.53 19.04 -4.87
C ALA A 9 17.99 18.34 -6.17
N GLU A 10 17.87 19.00 -7.34
CA GLU A 10 18.83 18.78 -8.42
C GLU A 10 20.24 19.15 -7.90
N GLY A 11 20.88 18.19 -7.24
CA GLY A 11 22.26 18.29 -6.76
C GLY A 11 22.52 18.06 -5.27
N GLU A 12 21.50 17.84 -4.42
CA GLU A 12 21.73 17.48 -3.01
C GLU A 12 21.08 16.15 -2.66
N THR A 13 21.91 15.12 -2.51
CA THR A 13 21.53 13.70 -2.37
C THR A 13 21.37 13.26 -0.90
N GLN A 14 21.35 14.19 0.07
CA GLN A 14 21.38 13.81 1.50
C GLN A 14 20.70 14.85 2.39
N VAL A 15 19.84 14.35 3.29
CA VAL A 15 19.68 14.96 4.62
C VAL A 15 19.72 13.86 5.68
N ARG A 16 20.92 13.33 5.99
CA ARG A 16 21.10 12.57 7.24
C ARG A 16 20.87 13.54 8.39
N LEU A 17 19.72 13.45 9.04
CA LEU A 17 19.42 14.21 10.24
C LEU A 17 19.99 13.44 11.44
N LEU A 18 21.03 13.98 12.07
CA LEU A 18 21.41 13.54 13.41
C LEU A 18 20.20 13.73 14.32
N SER A 19 19.74 12.63 14.91
CA SER A 19 18.59 12.64 15.81
C SER A 19 18.86 13.56 17.01
N PRO A 20 17.85 14.27 17.54
CA PRO A 20 17.96 14.86 18.87
C PRO A 20 18.25 13.76 19.92
N ARG A 21 18.90 14.16 21.03
CA ARG A 21 19.13 13.27 22.19
C ARG A 21 17.83 12.58 22.63
N LYS A 22 17.97 11.35 23.11
CA LYS A 22 16.90 10.47 23.58
C LYS A 22 15.92 11.21 24.52
N PRO A 23 14.61 11.06 24.35
CA PRO A 23 13.64 11.41 25.38
C PRO A 23 13.66 10.38 26.53
N SER A 24 13.54 10.83 27.78
CA SER A 24 13.77 9.98 28.97
C SER A 24 12.66 8.97 29.28
N ASP A 25 11.42 9.23 28.84
CA ASP A 25 10.24 8.42 29.19
C ASP A 25 9.39 8.07 27.95
N TYR A 26 8.68 6.93 27.95
CA TYR A 26 7.79 6.45 26.87
C TYR A 26 6.86 7.52 26.27
N TYR A 27 6.29 8.39 27.10
CA TYR A 27 5.44 9.49 26.64
C TYR A 27 6.20 10.54 25.82
N ASP A 28 7.47 10.76 26.11
CA ASP A 28 8.34 11.68 25.38
C ASP A 28 8.83 11.09 24.05
N TRP A 29 8.67 9.78 23.80
CA TRP A 29 8.94 9.15 22.49
C TRP A 29 7.79 9.37 21.51
N MET A 30 6.56 9.23 22.00
CA MET A 30 5.34 9.42 21.21
C MET A 30 5.01 10.88 20.97
N ASN A 31 5.37 11.76 21.91
CA ASN A 31 5.19 13.21 21.78
C ASN A 31 6.43 13.96 22.30
N PRO A 32 7.60 13.85 21.63
CA PRO A 32 8.76 14.63 22.02
C PRO A 32 8.39 16.12 21.97
N PRO A 33 9.00 16.97 22.81
CA PRO A 33 8.76 18.42 22.79
C PRO A 33 8.95 19.09 21.42
N ASN A 34 9.62 18.40 20.48
CA ASN A 34 9.95 18.86 19.13
C ASN A 34 9.27 18.06 18.00
N GLY A 35 8.21 17.29 18.28
CA GLY A 35 7.54 16.42 17.29
C GLY A 35 8.09 14.99 17.28
N PRO A 36 7.39 14.03 16.64
CA PRO A 36 7.68 12.60 16.73
C PRO A 36 9.08 12.24 16.20
N LEU A 37 9.67 11.18 16.75
CA LEU A 37 11.04 10.77 16.41
C LEU A 37 11.13 10.07 15.05
N TRP A 38 10.11 9.34 14.65
CA TRP A 38 9.87 8.82 13.31
C TRP A 38 8.59 9.45 12.78
N GLU A 39 8.55 9.72 11.49
CA GLU A 39 7.37 10.28 10.85
C GLU A 39 7.44 10.15 9.34
N THR A 40 6.29 10.16 8.70
CA THR A 40 6.18 10.43 7.27
C THR A 40 5.44 11.73 7.05
N GLN A 41 6.12 12.75 6.55
CA GLN A 41 5.46 14.00 6.15
C GLN A 41 5.06 13.92 4.67
N PHE A 42 3.79 14.17 4.39
CA PHE A 42 3.25 14.18 3.05
C PHE A 42 2.94 15.60 2.57
N TRP A 43 3.33 15.90 1.33
CA TRP A 43 2.83 17.04 0.57
C TRP A 43 2.13 16.54 -0.67
N TYR A 44 1.00 17.17 -0.98
CA TYR A 44 0.15 16.78 -2.09
C TYR A 44 -0.01 17.94 -3.08
N ASP A 45 -0.07 17.58 -4.35
CA ASP A 45 -0.52 18.43 -5.44
C ASP A 45 -1.50 17.65 -6.33
N SER A 46 -2.43 18.34 -6.98
CA SER A 46 -3.45 17.74 -7.84
C SER A 46 -3.51 18.48 -9.18
N PRO A 47 -2.56 18.20 -10.10
CA PRO A 47 -2.48 18.91 -11.37
C PRO A 47 -3.66 18.58 -12.29
N ASP A 48 -4.18 19.60 -12.98
CA ASP A 48 -5.28 19.43 -13.95
C ASP A 48 -4.88 18.52 -15.12
N GLU A 49 -3.61 18.53 -15.52
CA GLU A 49 -3.05 17.70 -16.59
C GLU A 49 -2.15 16.60 -16.01
N SER A 50 -2.22 15.41 -16.60
CA SER A 50 -1.31 14.32 -16.24
C SER A 50 0.12 14.63 -16.71
N PRO A 51 1.14 14.41 -15.87
CA PRO A 51 2.54 14.56 -16.30
C PRO A 51 2.96 13.48 -17.30
N PHE A 52 2.21 12.38 -17.43
CA PHE A 52 2.56 11.26 -18.29
C PHE A 52 1.96 11.36 -19.71
N GLY A 53 1.24 12.46 -20.00
CA GLY A 53 0.65 12.68 -21.32
C GLY A 53 -0.50 11.72 -21.66
N THR A 54 -1.23 11.25 -20.64
CA THR A 54 -2.45 10.47 -20.81
C THR A 54 -3.59 11.34 -21.38
N PRO A 55 -4.57 10.75 -22.10
CA PRO A 55 -5.72 11.51 -22.57
C PRO A 55 -6.60 11.93 -21.39
N THR A 56 -7.39 12.99 -21.57
CA THR A 56 -8.42 13.37 -20.57
C THR A 56 -9.46 12.26 -20.41
N VAL A 57 -9.86 11.97 -19.17
CA VAL A 57 -10.95 11.03 -18.90
C VAL A 57 -12.28 11.65 -19.36
N PRO A 58 -13.09 10.94 -20.18
CA PRO A 58 -14.38 11.44 -20.64
C PRO A 58 -15.44 11.42 -19.53
N GLU A 59 -15.71 12.57 -18.91
CA GLU A 59 -16.68 12.72 -17.80
C GLU A 59 -18.12 12.32 -18.16
N ASP A 60 -18.50 12.37 -19.44
CA ASP A 60 -19.81 11.91 -19.94
C ASP A 60 -19.98 10.38 -19.80
N LYS A 61 -18.88 9.64 -19.63
CA LYS A 61 -18.86 8.19 -19.48
C LYS A 61 -18.47 7.76 -18.07
N TYR A 62 -17.58 8.50 -17.43
CA TYR A 62 -17.15 8.24 -16.06
C TYR A 62 -17.43 9.47 -15.23
N ASP A 63 -18.51 9.44 -14.44
CA ASP A 63 -18.84 10.56 -13.55
C ASP A 63 -17.73 10.71 -12.49
N PRO A 64 -17.02 11.85 -12.43
CA PRO A 64 -15.98 12.07 -11.43
C PRO A 64 -16.52 12.08 -10.00
N ASN A 65 -17.83 12.31 -9.78
CA ASN A 65 -18.43 12.19 -8.45
C ASN A 65 -18.62 10.73 -8.01
N TRP A 66 -18.66 9.80 -8.96
CA TRP A 66 -18.84 8.37 -8.70
C TRP A 66 -17.50 7.63 -8.63
N TYR A 67 -16.60 7.92 -9.57
CA TYR A 67 -15.29 7.25 -9.66
C TYR A 67 -14.16 8.03 -8.98
N GLU A 68 -14.43 9.24 -8.47
CA GLU A 68 -13.51 10.09 -7.68
C GLU A 68 -12.09 10.28 -8.26
N TYR A 69 -11.90 10.07 -9.56
CA TYR A 69 -10.59 10.10 -10.20
C TYR A 69 -10.02 11.52 -10.32
N ARG A 70 -8.69 11.62 -10.23
CA ARG A 70 -7.89 12.85 -10.39
C ARG A 70 -6.41 12.49 -10.52
N ASN A 71 -5.59 13.43 -10.99
CA ASN A 71 -4.14 13.28 -10.91
C ASN A 71 -3.67 13.71 -9.52
N ILE A 72 -2.72 12.98 -8.94
CA ILE A 72 -2.17 13.30 -7.62
C ILE A 72 -0.66 13.14 -7.69
N THR A 73 0.07 14.20 -7.33
CA THR A 73 1.50 14.11 -7.05
C THR A 73 1.70 14.14 -5.54
N VAL A 74 2.38 13.12 -5.04
CA VAL A 74 2.70 13.00 -3.62
C VAL A 74 4.21 13.15 -3.45
N THR A 75 4.63 13.93 -2.47
CA THR A 75 6.00 13.94 -1.97
C THR A 75 5.98 13.48 -0.53
N ALA A 76 6.81 12.48 -0.21
CA ALA A 76 6.93 11.91 1.12
C ALA A 76 8.35 12.12 1.65
N LEU A 77 8.47 12.70 2.85
CA LEU A 77 9.69 12.64 3.67
C LEU A 77 9.48 11.54 4.70
N ILE A 78 10.24 10.45 4.61
CA ILE A 78 10.21 9.36 5.60
C ILE A 78 11.38 9.54 6.54
N LYS A 79 11.12 9.44 7.84
CA LYS A 79 12.14 9.37 8.90
C LYS A 79 11.88 8.13 9.75
N TYR A 80 12.85 7.21 9.79
CA TYR A 80 12.70 5.89 10.39
C TYR A 80 13.92 5.50 11.23
N PRO A 81 13.78 4.61 12.24
CA PRO A 81 14.90 4.19 13.08
C PRO A 81 15.85 3.25 12.34
N SER A 82 17.15 3.45 12.55
CA SER A 82 18.23 2.59 12.05
C SER A 82 18.83 1.79 13.19
N PHE A 83 18.56 0.50 13.18
CA PHE A 83 18.95 -0.44 14.25
C PHE A 83 20.41 -0.86 14.28
N GLU A 84 21.13 -0.73 13.17
CA GLU A 84 22.55 -1.08 13.06
C GLU A 84 23.47 0.11 13.35
N ASN A 85 22.96 1.33 13.19
CA ASN A 85 23.70 2.55 13.49
C ASN A 85 23.40 3.01 14.92
N ILE A 86 24.21 2.54 15.87
CA ILE A 86 24.14 2.95 17.28
C ILE A 86 25.28 3.95 17.55
N ASP A 87 24.96 5.21 17.82
CA ASP A 87 25.99 6.28 17.93
C ASP A 87 26.17 6.83 19.36
N ALA A 88 25.49 6.28 20.36
CA ALA A 88 25.83 6.60 21.74
C ALA A 88 25.48 5.48 22.71
N ILE A 89 26.47 5.14 23.51
CA ILE A 89 26.30 4.67 24.86
C ILE A 89 25.85 5.88 25.70
N GLU A 90 24.58 5.95 26.08
CA GLU A 90 24.17 6.84 27.17
C GLU A 90 24.43 6.14 28.50
N LEU A 91 25.01 6.84 29.47
CA LEU A 91 25.13 6.34 30.83
C LEU A 91 23.83 6.69 31.58
N ASP A 92 22.98 5.71 31.85
CA ASP A 92 21.89 5.86 32.80
C ASP A 92 22.33 5.37 34.21
N GLU A 93 21.39 5.33 35.16
CA GLU A 93 21.65 4.84 36.52
C GLU A 93 21.96 3.33 36.60
N HIS A 94 21.86 2.62 35.49
CA HIS A 94 22.09 1.18 35.33
C HIS A 94 23.27 0.82 34.41
N GLY A 95 23.78 1.76 33.60
CA GLY A 95 24.98 1.56 32.78
C GLY A 95 24.88 2.16 31.39
N GLU A 96 25.61 1.56 30.45
CA GLU A 96 25.65 1.95 29.04
C GLU A 96 24.39 1.47 28.30
N VAL A 97 23.58 2.39 27.79
CA VAL A 97 22.38 2.08 26.99
C VAL A 97 22.61 2.47 25.53
N PRO A 98 22.48 1.55 24.58
CA PRO A 98 22.60 1.87 23.16
C PRO A 98 21.47 2.80 22.69
N VAL A 99 21.82 3.78 21.85
CA VAL A 99 20.89 4.74 21.24
C VAL A 99 20.78 4.53 19.74
N THR A 100 19.58 4.18 19.28
CA THR A 100 19.22 4.04 17.86
C THR A 100 19.29 5.39 17.14
N LEU A 101 19.98 5.43 16.00
CA LEU A 101 19.94 6.58 15.08
C LEU A 101 18.69 6.54 14.20
N PHE A 102 18.45 7.65 13.48
CA PHE A 102 17.36 7.75 12.53
C PHE A 102 17.91 8.12 11.16
N ASP A 103 17.43 7.44 10.14
CA ASP A 103 17.68 7.80 8.75
C ASP A 103 16.44 8.44 8.14
N ALA A 104 16.65 9.23 7.10
CA ALA A 104 15.57 9.91 6.40
C ALA A 104 15.88 10.06 4.92
N PHE A 105 14.82 9.99 4.11
CA PHE A 105 14.89 10.26 2.69
C PHE A 105 13.58 10.87 2.20
N VAL A 106 13.65 11.49 1.02
CA VAL A 106 12.51 12.09 0.34
C VAL A 106 12.37 11.46 -1.02
N PHE A 107 11.14 11.14 -1.40
CA PHE A 107 10.81 10.78 -2.77
C PHE A 107 9.45 11.35 -3.16
N SER A 108 9.19 11.35 -4.47
CA SER A 108 7.92 11.78 -5.03
C SER A 108 7.41 10.71 -6.00
N PHE A 109 6.09 10.61 -6.11
CA PHE A 109 5.42 9.78 -7.09
C PHE A 109 4.15 10.45 -7.59
N THR A 110 3.70 10.05 -8.77
CA THR A 110 2.43 10.52 -9.34
C THR A 110 1.49 9.36 -9.62
N LEU A 111 0.23 9.55 -9.22
CA LEU A 111 -0.92 8.73 -9.54
C LEU A 111 -1.73 9.42 -10.65
N ASP A 112 -1.94 8.72 -11.75
CA ASP A 112 -2.75 9.22 -12.87
C ASP A 112 -4.24 8.95 -12.67
N GLN A 113 -5.10 9.85 -13.16
CA GLN A 113 -6.54 9.67 -13.14
C GLN A 113 -7.02 8.33 -13.77
N TRP A 114 -6.35 7.81 -14.80
CA TRP A 114 -6.70 6.54 -15.42
C TRP A 114 -6.36 5.33 -14.55
N GLU A 115 -5.27 5.40 -13.78
CA GLU A 115 -4.92 4.34 -12.82
C GLU A 115 -5.93 4.29 -11.69
N LEU A 116 -6.33 5.47 -11.18
CA LEU A 116 -7.36 5.57 -10.15
C LEU A 116 -8.72 5.08 -10.67
N LEU A 117 -9.12 5.47 -11.88
CA LEU A 117 -10.32 4.96 -12.54
C LEU A 117 -10.26 3.43 -12.72
N GLU A 118 -9.14 2.90 -13.20
CA GLU A 118 -8.94 1.45 -13.32
C GLU A 118 -9.10 0.76 -11.96
N ALA A 119 -8.52 1.32 -10.90
CA ALA A 119 -8.60 0.79 -9.55
C ALA A 119 -10.04 0.66 -9.07
N PHE A 120 -10.83 1.73 -9.18
CA PHE A 120 -12.26 1.72 -8.82
C PHE A 120 -13.06 0.72 -9.65
N ARG A 121 -12.80 0.61 -10.95
CA ARG A 121 -13.52 -0.32 -11.84
C ARG A 121 -13.17 -1.78 -11.58
N TRP A 122 -11.96 -2.04 -11.11
CA TRP A 122 -11.48 -3.39 -10.83
C TRP A 122 -11.84 -3.86 -9.44
N ASN A 123 -11.70 -2.99 -8.45
CA ASN A 123 -11.84 -3.37 -7.07
C ASN A 123 -13.32 -3.38 -6.63
N SER A 124 -14.14 -2.44 -7.10
CA SER A 124 -15.53 -2.35 -6.67
C SER A 124 -16.43 -3.40 -7.34
N ILE A 125 -16.99 -4.30 -6.53
CA ILE A 125 -18.01 -5.24 -6.99
C ILE A 125 -19.29 -4.49 -7.43
N ALA A 126 -19.62 -3.36 -6.79
CA ALA A 126 -20.76 -2.54 -7.18
C ALA A 126 -20.57 -1.95 -8.58
N ASN A 127 -19.40 -1.37 -8.87
CA ASN A 127 -19.06 -0.82 -10.19
C ASN A 127 -19.11 -1.90 -11.26
N GLN A 128 -18.48 -3.05 -11.00
CA GLN A 128 -18.52 -4.18 -11.95
C GLN A 128 -19.94 -4.64 -12.27
N LYS A 129 -20.88 -4.53 -11.34
CA LYS A 129 -22.27 -4.92 -11.52
C LYS A 129 -23.11 -3.83 -12.21
N LEU A 130 -22.88 -2.57 -11.86
CA LEU A 130 -23.49 -1.40 -12.51
C LEU A 130 -23.08 -1.34 -13.98
N GLU A 131 -21.79 -1.49 -14.29
CA GLU A 131 -21.29 -1.51 -15.67
C GLU A 131 -21.83 -2.68 -16.51
N ARG A 132 -22.31 -3.76 -15.88
CA ARG A 132 -22.99 -4.89 -16.54
C ARG A 132 -24.49 -4.66 -16.76
N GLY A 133 -25.03 -3.52 -16.33
CA GLY A 133 -26.47 -3.26 -16.34
C GLY A 133 -27.26 -4.18 -15.40
N GLN A 134 -26.61 -4.78 -14.39
CA GLN A 134 -27.31 -5.60 -13.39
C GLN A 134 -27.93 -4.76 -12.27
N TYR A 135 -27.42 -3.54 -12.10
CA TYR A 135 -27.85 -2.57 -11.09
C TYR A 135 -27.99 -1.21 -11.76
N GLU A 136 -28.82 -0.37 -11.16
CA GLU A 136 -29.03 1.02 -11.60
C GLU A 136 -28.52 1.98 -10.53
N HIS A 137 -28.14 3.18 -10.94
CA HIS A 137 -27.74 4.22 -10.01
C HIS A 137 -28.96 4.74 -9.24
N SER A 138 -28.88 4.85 -7.91
CA SER A 138 -30.01 5.25 -7.05
C SER A 138 -30.56 6.64 -7.35
N SER A 139 -29.70 7.58 -7.72
CA SER A 139 -30.14 8.91 -8.16
C SER A 139 -30.95 8.91 -9.47
N GLN A 140 -30.96 7.77 -10.19
CA GLN A 140 -31.63 7.61 -11.48
C GLN A 140 -32.80 6.62 -11.42
N SER A 141 -33.03 5.91 -10.30
CA SER A 141 -33.97 4.79 -10.24
C SER A 141 -34.59 4.57 -8.85
N ASP A 142 -35.88 4.22 -8.84
CA ASP A 142 -36.61 3.71 -7.65
C ASP A 142 -36.46 2.18 -7.47
N ALA A 143 -35.53 1.54 -8.21
CA ALA A 143 -35.35 0.09 -8.18
C ALA A 143 -34.87 -0.44 -6.81
N ILE A 144 -35.30 -1.66 -6.48
CA ILE A 144 -34.91 -2.36 -5.24
C ILE A 144 -33.40 -2.70 -5.22
N ASP A 145 -32.79 -2.82 -6.41
CA ASP A 145 -31.37 -3.08 -6.62
C ASP A 145 -30.64 -1.80 -7.08
N ALA A 146 -31.00 -0.64 -6.55
CA ALA A 146 -30.24 0.58 -6.80
C ALA A 146 -28.99 0.66 -5.92
N ILE A 147 -27.91 1.27 -6.44
CA ILE A 147 -26.66 1.50 -5.71
C ILE A 147 -26.41 3.01 -5.58
N ASP A 148 -26.13 3.47 -4.37
CA ASP A 148 -25.82 4.85 -4.01
C ASP A 148 -24.34 5.09 -3.65
N ASP A 149 -23.60 4.01 -3.37
CA ASP A 149 -22.18 4.04 -3.03
C ASP A 149 -21.41 2.92 -3.77
N PRO A 150 -20.31 3.25 -4.48
CA PRO A 150 -19.46 2.25 -5.14
C PRO A 150 -18.83 1.24 -4.17
N GLN A 151 -18.78 1.51 -2.86
CA GLN A 151 -18.20 0.61 -1.87
C GLN A 151 -19.22 -0.33 -1.21
N SER A 152 -20.52 -0.07 -1.40
CA SER A 152 -21.65 -0.75 -0.73
C SER A 152 -21.74 -2.28 -0.89
N ARG A 153 -21.01 -2.85 -1.86
CA ARG A 153 -20.98 -4.31 -2.13
C ARG A 153 -19.65 -4.98 -1.80
N GLY A 154 -18.71 -4.26 -1.20
CA GLY A 154 -17.38 -4.75 -0.88
C GLY A 154 -16.43 -4.77 -2.08
N SER A 155 -15.18 -5.09 -1.77
CA SER A 155 -14.09 -5.16 -2.74
C SER A 155 -13.95 -6.56 -3.34
N ALA A 156 -13.32 -6.65 -4.50
CA ALA A 156 -12.94 -7.91 -5.14
C ALA A 156 -11.75 -8.59 -4.41
N MET A 157 -10.94 -7.82 -3.67
CA MET A 157 -9.77 -8.30 -2.94
C MET A 157 -10.13 -9.13 -1.71
N ILE A 158 -9.68 -10.39 -1.66
CA ILE A 158 -9.92 -11.29 -0.52
C ILE A 158 -8.68 -12.11 -0.20
N ALA A 159 -8.18 -12.00 1.02
CA ALA A 159 -6.93 -12.62 1.44
C ALA A 159 -6.94 -14.13 1.64
N ARG A 160 -8.13 -14.73 1.84
CA ARG A 160 -8.25 -16.10 2.33
C ARG A 160 -7.69 -17.14 1.36
N SER A 161 -6.63 -17.86 1.79
CA SER A 161 -5.98 -18.94 1.03
C SER A 161 -7.00 -19.93 0.49
N SER A 162 -7.99 -20.35 1.29
CA SER A 162 -9.00 -21.34 0.89
C SER A 162 -9.83 -21.00 -0.36
N PHE A 163 -9.81 -19.75 -0.83
CA PHE A 163 -10.40 -19.38 -2.13
C PHE A 163 -9.46 -19.66 -3.32
N PHE A 164 -8.18 -19.82 -3.04
CA PHE A 164 -7.12 -20.13 -3.98
C PHE A 164 -6.61 -21.56 -3.71
N ASP A 165 -6.09 -22.23 -4.72
CA ASP A 165 -5.70 -23.65 -4.55
C ASP A 165 -4.54 -23.84 -3.54
N ASN A 166 -3.79 -22.78 -3.21
CA ASN A 166 -2.68 -22.78 -2.24
C ASN A 166 -2.47 -21.39 -1.59
N VAL A 167 -1.65 -21.33 -0.54
CA VAL A 167 -1.18 -20.09 0.12
C VAL A 167 -0.26 -19.27 -0.80
N ASP A 168 0.53 -19.93 -1.65
CA ASP A 168 1.38 -19.30 -2.66
C ASP A 168 0.52 -18.65 -3.76
N ALA A 169 0.48 -17.32 -3.74
CA ALA A 169 -0.30 -16.52 -4.67
C ALA A 169 0.15 -16.71 -6.12
N SER A 170 1.41 -17.07 -6.39
CA SER A 170 1.92 -17.28 -7.75
C SER A 170 1.19 -18.42 -8.47
N THR A 171 0.66 -19.39 -7.71
CA THR A 171 -0.11 -20.53 -8.25
C THR A 171 -1.50 -20.16 -8.74
N ALA A 172 -2.06 -19.03 -8.29
CA ALA A 172 -3.33 -18.53 -8.82
C ALA A 172 -3.16 -18.07 -10.28
N PRO A 173 -4.25 -17.93 -11.06
CA PRO A 173 -4.16 -17.35 -12.40
C PRO A 173 -3.54 -15.94 -12.39
N PRO A 174 -3.03 -15.43 -13.52
CA PRO A 174 -2.64 -14.03 -13.66
C PRO A 174 -3.76 -13.09 -13.18
N LEU A 175 -3.40 -11.93 -12.62
CA LEU A 175 -4.35 -10.97 -12.08
C LEU A 175 -5.42 -10.60 -13.14
N TYR A 176 -4.99 -10.39 -14.38
CA TYR A 176 -5.92 -10.05 -15.46
C TYR A 176 -6.89 -11.18 -15.81
N GLU A 177 -6.44 -12.44 -15.78
CA GLU A 177 -7.34 -13.59 -16.00
C GLU A 177 -8.40 -13.69 -14.89
N GLN A 178 -8.00 -13.46 -13.64
CA GLN A 178 -8.93 -13.40 -12.51
C GLN A 178 -9.94 -12.26 -12.69
N TYR A 179 -9.48 -11.08 -13.11
CA TYR A 179 -10.36 -9.95 -13.42
C TYR A 179 -11.35 -10.26 -14.54
N ASN A 180 -10.88 -10.77 -15.68
CA ASN A 180 -11.74 -11.11 -16.81
C ASN A 180 -12.74 -12.19 -16.45
N THR A 181 -12.31 -13.20 -15.71
CA THR A 181 -13.20 -14.25 -15.20
C THR A 181 -14.27 -13.64 -14.30
N GLY A 182 -13.90 -12.75 -13.37
CA GLY A 182 -14.86 -12.04 -12.53
C GLY A 182 -15.81 -11.16 -13.35
N ARG A 183 -15.26 -10.30 -14.20
CA ARG A 183 -15.98 -9.32 -15.03
C ARG A 183 -16.94 -9.96 -16.02
N TYR A 184 -16.54 -11.03 -16.68
CA TYR A 184 -17.27 -11.60 -17.80
C TYR A 184 -17.94 -12.95 -17.51
N SER A 185 -17.71 -13.56 -16.34
CA SER A 185 -18.50 -14.72 -15.91
C SER A 185 -19.87 -14.28 -15.36
N PHE A 186 -20.93 -14.70 -16.04
CA PHE A 186 -22.28 -14.19 -15.85
C PHE A 186 -23.01 -14.67 -14.58
N ARG A 187 -22.40 -15.50 -13.71
CA ARG A 187 -23.21 -16.34 -12.78
C ARG A 187 -22.80 -16.45 -11.31
N GLU A 188 -21.61 -16.07 -10.87
CA GLU A 188 -21.22 -16.38 -9.48
C GLU A 188 -20.42 -15.24 -8.82
N TYR A 189 -20.98 -14.69 -7.74
CA TYR A 189 -20.32 -13.70 -6.87
C TYR A 189 -18.99 -14.21 -6.33
N GLU A 190 -18.87 -15.53 -6.14
CA GLU A 190 -17.64 -16.18 -5.69
C GLU A 190 -16.50 -16.12 -6.72
N LYS A 191 -16.82 -15.89 -8.01
CA LYS A 191 -15.83 -15.73 -9.10
C LYS A 191 -15.33 -14.29 -9.26
N LEU A 192 -15.85 -13.33 -8.49
CA LEU A 192 -15.39 -11.93 -8.49
C LEU A 192 -14.19 -11.70 -7.57
N ARG A 193 -13.67 -12.76 -6.93
CA ARG A 193 -12.69 -12.67 -5.85
C ARG A 193 -11.29 -12.77 -6.43
N THR A 194 -10.41 -11.91 -5.96
CA THR A 194 -9.03 -11.81 -6.43
C THR A 194 -8.10 -11.77 -5.23
N ASN A 195 -6.96 -12.43 -5.35
CA ASN A 195 -5.95 -12.43 -4.30
C ASN A 195 -5.41 -10.99 -4.08
N PRO A 196 -5.41 -10.45 -2.84
CA PRO A 196 -5.10 -9.04 -2.57
C PRO A 196 -3.65 -8.72 -2.87
N ILE A 197 -2.70 -9.58 -2.50
CA ILE A 197 -1.28 -9.31 -2.78
C ILE A 197 -1.01 -9.33 -4.28
N LYS A 198 -1.74 -10.15 -5.06
CA LYS A 198 -1.69 -10.08 -6.53
C LYS A 198 -2.31 -8.80 -7.09
N VAL A 199 -3.44 -8.35 -6.55
CA VAL A 199 -4.05 -7.08 -6.98
C VAL A 199 -3.09 -5.94 -6.70
N THR A 200 -2.58 -5.83 -5.48
CA THR A 200 -1.79 -4.68 -5.05
C THR A 200 -0.38 -4.68 -5.63
N SER A 201 0.31 -5.82 -5.72
CA SER A 201 1.59 -5.92 -6.43
C SER A 201 1.44 -5.86 -7.95
N GLY A 202 0.27 -6.18 -8.49
CA GLY A 202 -0.01 -6.01 -9.91
C GLY A 202 -0.11 -4.54 -10.33
N ARG A 203 -0.34 -3.61 -9.40
CA ARG A 203 -0.54 -2.20 -9.72
C ARG A 203 0.76 -1.51 -10.16
N PRO A 204 0.73 -0.67 -11.21
CA PRO A 204 1.91 0.09 -11.61
C PRO A 204 2.38 1.09 -10.54
N ILE A 205 1.45 1.70 -9.79
CA ILE A 205 1.80 2.67 -8.75
C ILE A 205 2.64 2.06 -7.62
N THR A 206 2.38 0.80 -7.23
CA THR A 206 3.14 0.16 -6.15
C THR A 206 4.57 -0.16 -6.58
N TYR A 207 4.76 -0.55 -7.85
CA TYR A 207 6.09 -0.67 -8.45
C TYR A 207 6.82 0.69 -8.48
N ARG A 208 6.16 1.77 -8.93
CA ARG A 208 6.80 3.09 -8.99
C ARG A 208 7.16 3.64 -7.61
N ILE A 209 6.35 3.38 -6.59
CA ILE A 209 6.68 3.73 -5.20
C ILE A 209 7.87 2.89 -4.70
N ALA A 210 7.88 1.58 -4.97
CA ALA A 210 9.00 0.71 -4.62
C ALA A 210 10.31 1.21 -5.26
N GLN A 211 10.29 1.51 -6.56
CA GLN A 211 11.45 2.04 -7.27
C GLN A 211 11.89 3.40 -6.69
N ALA A 212 10.95 4.28 -6.33
CA ALA A 212 11.29 5.57 -5.74
C ALA A 212 11.94 5.44 -4.35
N ILE A 213 11.54 4.44 -3.55
CA ILE A 213 12.20 4.10 -2.28
C ILE A 213 13.58 3.49 -2.55
N GLU A 214 13.69 2.56 -3.51
CA GLU A 214 14.96 1.95 -3.91
C GLU A 214 15.96 3.03 -4.35
N ASP A 215 15.56 3.92 -5.26
CA ASP A 215 16.41 5.00 -5.77
C ASP A 215 16.79 5.99 -4.66
N ALA A 216 15.88 6.27 -3.72
CA ALA A 216 16.15 7.15 -2.59
C ALA A 216 17.13 6.51 -1.58
N THR A 217 17.14 5.18 -1.49
CA THR A 217 18.02 4.42 -0.59
C THR A 217 19.33 3.95 -1.27
N ASP A 218 19.43 3.95 -2.60
CA ASP A 218 20.66 3.70 -3.36
C ASP A 218 21.62 4.90 -3.33
N ASN A 219 22.14 5.20 -2.14
CA ASN A 219 23.18 6.21 -1.98
C ASN A 219 24.14 5.90 -0.81
N PRO A 220 25.35 6.51 -0.79
CA PRO A 220 26.37 6.18 0.20
C PRO A 220 25.98 6.35 1.67
N SER A 221 24.90 7.06 1.99
CA SER A 221 24.42 7.17 3.38
C SER A 221 23.87 5.85 3.90
N PHE A 222 23.24 5.06 3.03
CA PHE A 222 22.60 3.80 3.40
C PHE A 222 23.55 2.60 3.26
N ASN A 223 24.76 2.80 2.72
CA ASN A 223 25.81 1.78 2.65
C ASN A 223 26.32 1.32 4.02
N THR A 224 25.90 1.95 5.10
CA THR A 224 26.19 1.52 6.47
C THR A 224 25.34 0.35 6.93
N HIS A 225 24.28 0.01 6.19
CA HIS A 225 23.37 -1.05 6.58
C HIS A 225 23.87 -2.42 6.12
N GLU A 226 23.94 -3.38 7.03
CA GLU A 226 24.28 -4.77 6.73
C GLU A 226 23.03 -5.56 6.32
N THR A 227 21.88 -5.25 6.93
CA THR A 227 20.55 -5.83 6.64
C THR A 227 19.69 -4.85 5.84
N VAL A 228 20.13 -4.52 4.63
CA VAL A 228 19.48 -3.51 3.74
C VAL A 228 17.95 -3.73 3.61
N GLU A 229 17.53 -4.98 3.42
CA GLU A 229 16.12 -5.34 3.25
C GLU A 229 15.27 -5.04 4.49
N TYR A 230 15.82 -5.19 5.69
CA TYR A 230 15.13 -4.85 6.94
C TYR A 230 14.90 -3.34 7.05
N HIS A 231 15.89 -2.51 6.69
CA HIS A 231 15.74 -1.05 6.71
C HIS A 231 14.76 -0.55 5.66
N LYS A 232 14.75 -1.14 4.45
CA LYS A 232 13.72 -0.87 3.44
C LYS A 232 12.31 -1.22 3.95
N ALA A 233 12.18 -2.37 4.61
CA ALA A 233 10.91 -2.83 5.16
C ALA A 233 10.39 -1.91 6.28
N ILE A 234 11.27 -1.42 7.17
CA ILE A 234 10.93 -0.44 8.23
C ILE A 234 10.56 0.92 7.62
N ALA A 235 11.32 1.39 6.64
CA ALA A 235 11.02 2.65 5.97
C ALA A 235 9.63 2.59 5.30
N LEU A 236 9.30 1.46 4.67
CA LEU A 236 7.98 1.22 4.10
C LEU A 236 6.89 1.11 5.16
N GLU A 237 7.14 0.48 6.31
CA GLU A 237 6.18 0.44 7.43
C GLU A 237 5.89 1.87 7.92
N THR A 238 6.94 2.68 8.08
CA THR A 238 6.84 4.09 8.48
C THR A 238 6.05 4.91 7.45
N PHE A 239 6.26 4.65 6.15
CA PHE A 239 5.51 5.29 5.06
C PHE A 239 4.01 5.02 5.17
N VAL A 240 3.63 3.75 5.33
CA VAL A 240 2.23 3.33 5.34
C VAL A 240 1.55 3.71 6.66
N GLY A 241 2.19 3.41 7.78
CA GLY A 241 1.60 3.50 9.11
C GLY A 241 1.42 4.91 9.68
N PHE A 242 2.06 5.93 9.08
CA PHE A 242 1.95 7.31 9.58
C PHE A 242 0.71 8.06 9.10
N THR A 243 0.00 7.55 8.10
CA THR A 243 -1.28 8.15 7.72
C THR A 243 -2.30 7.89 8.83
N GLY A 244 -3.13 8.90 9.14
CA GLY A 244 -4.15 8.74 10.18
C GLY A 244 -4.95 7.47 9.94
N PHE A 245 -5.49 6.84 10.97
CA PHE A 245 -6.19 5.57 10.81
C PHE A 245 -7.65 5.69 11.23
N SER A 246 -8.57 5.19 10.40
CA SER A 246 -9.96 5.00 10.81
C SER A 246 -10.18 3.52 11.17
N PHE A 247 -10.60 3.27 12.41
CA PHE A 247 -11.12 1.95 12.81
C PHE A 247 -12.54 1.76 12.22
N ASP A 248 -12.65 1.78 10.89
CA ASP A 248 -13.89 1.43 10.21
C ASP A 248 -13.88 -0.04 9.81
N PHE A 249 -14.88 -0.78 10.31
CA PHE A 249 -15.07 -2.19 10.03
C PHE A 249 -15.92 -2.33 8.76
N GLY A 250 -15.29 -2.07 7.61
CA GLY A 250 -15.89 -2.22 6.29
C GLY A 250 -15.58 -3.57 5.63
N SER A 251 -16.49 -4.01 4.75
CA SER A 251 -16.23 -5.12 3.80
C SER A 251 -15.48 -4.69 2.54
N TYR A 252 -15.15 -3.40 2.43
CA TYR A 252 -14.47 -2.83 1.27
C TYR A 252 -13.01 -2.52 1.65
N SER A 253 -12.09 -3.31 1.13
CA SER A 253 -10.66 -3.01 1.20
C SER A 253 -10.26 -2.25 -0.07
N LYS A 254 -9.63 -1.09 0.09
CA LYS A 254 -9.23 -0.18 -0.99
C LYS A 254 -7.99 -0.69 -1.71
N ALA A 255 -7.98 -0.59 -3.04
CA ALA A 255 -6.77 -0.74 -3.83
C ALA A 255 -5.75 0.37 -3.50
N PRO A 256 -4.46 0.20 -3.80
CA PRO A 256 -3.43 1.20 -3.53
C PRO A 256 -3.78 2.61 -4.01
N GLU A 257 -4.27 2.73 -5.24
CA GLU A 257 -4.67 4.01 -5.84
C GLU A 257 -5.82 4.67 -5.07
N GLU A 258 -6.84 3.88 -4.71
CA GLU A 258 -7.99 4.34 -3.93
C GLU A 258 -7.53 4.86 -2.57
N LEU A 259 -6.70 4.10 -1.84
CA LEU A 259 -6.19 4.51 -0.53
C LEU A 259 -5.39 5.81 -0.60
N LEU A 260 -4.47 5.93 -1.56
CA LEU A 260 -3.66 7.13 -1.78
C LEU A 260 -4.54 8.36 -2.12
N ASN A 261 -5.59 8.17 -2.92
CA ASN A 261 -6.57 9.23 -3.17
C ASN A 261 -7.30 9.66 -1.89
N ARG A 262 -7.65 8.72 -0.99
CA ARG A 262 -8.28 9.08 0.28
C ARG A 262 -7.35 9.86 1.20
N TRP A 263 -6.06 9.51 1.24
CA TRP A 263 -5.05 10.31 1.97
C TRP A 263 -4.96 11.73 1.43
N PHE A 264 -4.98 11.88 0.11
CA PHE A 264 -5.06 13.19 -0.52
C PHE A 264 -6.32 13.95 -0.10
N LEU A 265 -7.51 13.36 -0.24
CA LEU A 265 -8.78 13.99 0.14
C LEU A 265 -8.79 14.45 1.61
N ASN A 266 -8.32 13.58 2.51
CA ASN A 266 -8.19 13.89 3.93
C ASN A 266 -7.25 15.07 4.16
N SER A 267 -6.12 15.14 3.42
CA SER A 267 -5.19 16.28 3.49
C SER A 267 -5.81 17.62 3.05
N GLN A 268 -6.83 17.57 2.18
CA GLN A 268 -7.59 18.74 1.74
C GLN A 268 -8.71 19.13 2.73
N GLY A 269 -8.84 18.41 3.85
CA GLY A 269 -9.87 18.64 4.86
C GLY A 269 -11.24 18.06 4.49
N GLU A 270 -11.30 17.17 3.50
CA GLU A 270 -12.50 16.39 3.22
C GLU A 270 -12.66 15.28 4.27
N ASP A 271 -13.91 14.89 4.57
CA ASP A 271 -14.24 13.81 5.50
C ASP A 271 -14.00 12.44 4.84
N ALA A 272 -12.76 12.21 4.44
CA ALA A 272 -12.30 10.99 3.81
C ALA A 272 -11.62 10.08 4.83
N ASP A 273 -12.03 8.81 4.84
CA ASP A 273 -11.42 7.77 5.64
C ASP A 273 -9.99 7.47 5.16
N THR A 274 -9.04 7.44 6.08
CA THR A 274 -7.62 7.31 5.75
C THR A 274 -7.14 5.86 5.68
N GLY A 275 -8.07 4.91 5.77
CA GLY A 275 -7.85 3.47 5.60
C GLY A 275 -7.98 2.67 6.89
N ASN A 276 -8.12 1.34 6.72
CA ASN A 276 -8.16 0.35 7.80
C ASN A 276 -7.00 -0.67 7.70
N CYS A 277 -6.98 -1.69 8.58
CA CYS A 277 -5.86 -2.65 8.70
C CYS A 277 -5.67 -3.50 7.45
N GLN A 278 -6.74 -3.72 6.69
CA GLN A 278 -6.64 -4.38 5.39
C GLN A 278 -6.04 -3.45 4.36
N ASP A 279 -6.46 -2.17 4.32
CA ASP A 279 -5.97 -1.17 3.37
C ASP A 279 -4.46 -0.95 3.52
N GLY A 280 -3.98 -0.70 4.75
CA GLY A 280 -2.56 -0.53 5.05
C GLY A 280 -1.74 -1.77 4.73
N THR A 281 -2.22 -2.95 5.14
CA THR A 281 -1.57 -4.23 4.80
C THR A 281 -1.49 -4.44 3.29
N ASN A 282 -2.57 -4.17 2.56
CA ASN A 282 -2.62 -4.32 1.10
C ASN A 282 -1.60 -3.40 0.39
N LEU A 283 -1.51 -2.14 0.81
CA LEU A 283 -0.54 -1.18 0.29
C LEU A 283 0.90 -1.61 0.61
N TYR A 284 1.17 -1.96 1.87
CA TYR A 284 2.48 -2.45 2.29
C TYR A 284 2.90 -3.67 1.45
N CYS A 285 2.05 -4.72 1.41
CA CYS A 285 2.35 -5.93 0.66
C CYS A 285 2.57 -5.67 -0.83
N GLY A 286 1.82 -4.74 -1.42
CA GLY A 286 1.93 -4.40 -2.83
C GLY A 286 3.26 -3.74 -3.19
N ILE A 287 3.73 -2.80 -2.36
CA ILE A 287 5.02 -2.11 -2.54
C ILE A 287 6.17 -3.06 -2.18
N ALA A 288 6.07 -3.74 -1.03
CA ALA A 288 7.10 -4.62 -0.52
C ALA A 288 7.43 -5.77 -1.49
N ALA A 289 6.44 -6.29 -2.24
CA ALA A 289 6.66 -7.36 -3.22
C ALA A 289 7.53 -6.93 -4.43
N HIS A 290 7.75 -5.63 -4.62
CA HIS A 290 8.70 -5.09 -5.61
C HIS A 290 9.96 -4.50 -4.97
N LEU A 291 9.85 -4.01 -3.73
CA LEU A 291 10.95 -3.35 -3.00
C LEU A 291 11.90 -4.35 -2.35
N LEU A 292 11.37 -5.46 -1.81
CA LEU A 292 12.12 -6.39 -1.00
C LEU A 292 12.57 -7.62 -1.80
N ASP A 293 13.81 -8.08 -1.58
CA ASP A 293 14.35 -9.33 -2.15
C ASP A 293 13.98 -10.57 -1.30
N VAL A 294 12.82 -10.52 -0.66
CA VAL A 294 12.25 -11.57 0.20
C VAL A 294 10.75 -11.70 -0.02
N ASN A 295 10.18 -12.86 0.32
CA ASN A 295 8.77 -13.11 0.07
C ASN A 295 7.90 -12.31 1.06
N VAL A 296 6.83 -11.71 0.56
CA VAL A 296 5.89 -10.92 1.36
C VAL A 296 4.54 -11.62 1.47
N GLY A 297 3.94 -11.53 2.65
CA GLY A 297 2.70 -12.21 3.00
C GLY A 297 1.63 -11.28 3.55
N TRP A 298 0.37 -11.70 3.33
CA TRP A 298 -0.80 -11.15 4.00
C TRP A 298 -1.19 -12.08 5.14
N VAL A 299 -1.31 -11.56 6.35
CA VAL A 299 -1.47 -12.34 7.57
C VAL A 299 -2.77 -11.93 8.27
N SER A 300 -3.54 -12.92 8.71
CA SER A 300 -4.66 -12.69 9.63
C SER A 300 -4.26 -13.03 11.06
N CYS A 301 -4.75 -12.23 12.01
CA CYS A 301 -4.61 -12.54 13.43
C CYS A 301 -5.82 -12.05 14.23
N LEU A 302 -5.94 -12.50 15.47
CA LEU A 302 -6.93 -12.01 16.43
C LEU A 302 -6.28 -11.03 17.41
N ALA A 303 -6.40 -9.72 17.15
CA ALA A 303 -5.97 -8.66 18.04
C ALA A 303 -7.09 -8.28 19.02
N ARG A 304 -6.87 -8.52 20.32
CA ARG A 304 -7.84 -8.19 21.39
C ARG A 304 -9.27 -8.71 21.15
N GLY A 305 -9.39 -9.89 20.53
CA GLY A 305 -10.68 -10.53 20.21
C GLY A 305 -11.36 -10.03 18.92
N VAL A 306 -10.70 -9.17 18.14
CA VAL A 306 -11.18 -8.66 16.85
C VAL A 306 -10.26 -9.19 15.73
N GLY A 307 -10.84 -9.53 14.59
CA GLY A 307 -10.06 -9.91 13.40
C GLY A 307 -9.22 -8.73 12.92
N HIS A 308 -7.93 -8.97 12.70
CA HIS A 308 -6.95 -7.97 12.31
C HIS A 308 -6.11 -8.49 11.15
N ALA A 309 -5.82 -7.59 10.21
CA ALA A 309 -4.97 -7.86 9.05
C ALA A 309 -3.64 -7.14 9.24
N THR A 310 -2.56 -7.82 8.90
CA THR A 310 -1.18 -7.36 9.09
C THR A 310 -0.34 -7.95 7.96
N ALA A 311 0.76 -7.29 7.62
CA ALA A 311 1.70 -7.82 6.65
C ALA A 311 2.66 -8.79 7.33
N GLY A 312 3.33 -9.60 6.53
CA GLY A 312 4.43 -10.43 6.97
C GLY A 312 5.53 -10.49 5.94
N VAL A 313 6.76 -10.70 6.39
CA VAL A 313 7.93 -10.89 5.53
C VAL A 313 8.58 -12.21 5.93
N LEU A 314 8.79 -13.10 4.95
CA LEU A 314 9.37 -14.42 5.16
C LEU A 314 10.88 -14.36 4.98
N ASP A 315 11.60 -15.05 5.88
CA ASP A 315 13.06 -15.18 5.86
C ASP A 315 13.81 -13.83 5.86
N LEU A 316 13.19 -12.80 6.44
CA LEU A 316 13.81 -11.48 6.59
C LEU A 316 14.95 -11.55 7.60
N GLN A 317 16.17 -11.23 7.16
CA GLN A 317 17.30 -11.10 8.07
C GLN A 317 17.13 -9.86 8.95
N LEU A 318 16.97 -10.07 10.25
CA LEU A 318 16.95 -8.99 11.25
C LEU A 318 18.38 -8.65 11.71
N PRO A 319 18.69 -7.37 11.99
CA PRO A 319 19.95 -6.99 12.63
C PRO A 319 20.13 -7.68 13.98
N GLU A 320 21.37 -8.00 14.36
CA GLU A 320 21.66 -8.62 15.67
C GLU A 320 21.32 -7.65 16.82
N GLU A 321 21.60 -6.37 16.62
CA GLU A 321 21.44 -5.30 17.60
C GLU A 321 19.99 -4.98 17.91
N VAL A 322 19.05 -5.35 17.04
CA VAL A 322 17.60 -5.15 17.27
C VAL A 322 17.18 -5.74 18.62
N PHE A 323 17.72 -6.90 18.97
CA PHE A 323 17.39 -7.59 20.21
C PHE A 323 18.23 -7.10 21.39
N GLU A 324 19.45 -6.62 21.16
CA GLU A 324 20.32 -6.07 22.22
C GLU A 324 19.89 -4.67 22.68
N VAL A 325 19.35 -3.86 21.76
CA VAL A 325 18.85 -2.52 22.08
C VAL A 325 17.45 -2.60 22.73
N TRP A 326 16.65 -3.62 22.39
CA TRP A 326 15.22 -3.69 22.72
C TRP A 326 14.71 -5.09 23.15
N ASP A 327 15.29 -5.65 24.23
CA ASP A 327 14.83 -6.90 24.88
C ASP A 327 13.34 -6.86 25.31
N GLU A 328 12.86 -5.69 25.73
CA GLU A 328 11.44 -5.37 25.93
C GLU A 328 11.13 -4.15 25.06
N CYS A 329 10.18 -4.28 24.12
CA CYS A 329 9.76 -3.16 23.29
C CYS A 329 9.32 -2.00 24.20
N PRO A 330 9.99 -0.83 24.19
CA PRO A 330 9.65 0.28 25.08
C PRO A 330 8.31 0.93 24.69
N PHE A 331 7.72 0.52 23.57
CA PHE A 331 6.52 1.10 23.00
C PHE A 331 5.29 0.28 23.40
N GLY A 332 4.44 0.89 24.23
CA GLY A 332 3.28 0.30 24.88
C GLY A 332 2.18 -0.19 23.93
N SER A 333 2.47 -1.26 23.19
CA SER A 333 1.53 -2.24 22.64
C SER A 333 2.22 -3.42 21.95
N GLY A 334 3.55 -3.40 21.77
CA GLY A 334 4.36 -4.48 21.21
C GLY A 334 4.64 -5.57 22.24
N GLY A 335 4.44 -6.84 21.86
CA GLY A 335 4.81 -8.00 22.66
C GLY A 335 6.29 -8.33 22.52
N GLU A 336 6.67 -9.52 22.97
CA GLU A 336 8.03 -10.05 22.82
C GLU A 336 8.40 -10.22 21.33
N PRO A 337 9.69 -10.28 20.97
CA PRO A 337 10.13 -10.79 19.68
C PRO A 337 9.34 -12.03 19.25
N PHE A 338 8.89 -12.05 18.00
CA PHE A 338 8.03 -13.09 17.49
C PHE A 338 8.36 -13.43 16.04
N THR A 339 8.76 -14.68 15.86
CA THR A 339 8.88 -15.34 14.58
C THR A 339 7.96 -16.55 14.58
N LEU A 340 7.23 -16.74 13.49
CA LEU A 340 6.43 -17.93 13.28
C LEU A 340 7.12 -18.81 12.22
N ASP A 341 7.56 -19.99 12.64
CA ASP A 341 8.06 -21.03 11.73
C ASP A 341 6.89 -21.54 10.87
N THR A 342 6.99 -21.38 9.55
CA THR A 342 6.00 -21.84 8.58
C THR A 342 6.63 -22.81 7.58
N ASP A 343 5.80 -23.57 6.85
CA ASP A 343 6.26 -24.43 5.75
C ASP A 343 6.92 -23.64 4.59
N TYR A 344 6.88 -22.30 4.63
CA TYR A 344 7.33 -21.39 3.56
C TYR A 344 8.47 -20.45 3.99
N GLY A 345 8.98 -20.60 5.21
CA GLY A 345 10.02 -19.74 5.78
C GLY A 345 9.64 -19.18 7.15
N ASP A 346 10.59 -18.50 7.77
CA ASP A 346 10.43 -17.82 9.05
C ASP A 346 9.64 -16.51 8.86
N LEU A 347 8.40 -16.46 9.36
CA LEU A 347 7.52 -15.31 9.19
C LEU A 347 7.77 -14.26 10.29
N HIS A 348 8.14 -13.06 9.85
CA HIS A 348 8.21 -11.84 10.67
C HIS A 348 6.99 -10.96 10.40
N MET A 349 6.29 -10.57 11.47
CA MET A 349 5.08 -9.76 11.40
C MET A 349 5.40 -8.28 11.16
N VAL A 350 4.53 -7.57 10.45
CA VAL A 350 4.63 -6.13 10.21
C VAL A 350 3.29 -5.44 10.45
N GLU A 351 3.22 -4.55 11.44
CA GLU A 351 2.01 -3.78 11.75
C GLU A 351 1.93 -2.55 10.83
N ALA A 352 1.54 -2.77 9.57
CA ALA A 352 1.49 -1.72 8.54
C ALA A 352 0.59 -0.52 8.89
N THR A 353 -0.24 -0.59 9.92
CA THR A 353 -1.09 0.51 10.42
C THR A 353 -0.57 1.22 11.65
N SER A 354 0.53 0.76 12.21
CA SER A 354 1.22 1.45 13.28
C SER A 354 2.30 2.32 12.67
N PRO A 355 2.41 3.60 13.06
CA PRO A 355 3.56 4.40 12.71
C PRO A 355 4.82 3.90 13.42
N ASP A 356 4.69 3.10 14.50
CA ASP A 356 5.81 2.56 15.26
C ASP A 356 6.45 1.42 14.46
N PRO A 357 7.60 1.64 13.80
CA PRO A 357 8.07 0.69 12.80
C PRO A 357 8.85 -0.43 13.49
N MET A 358 8.22 -1.59 13.61
CA MET A 358 8.73 -2.75 14.35
C MET A 358 8.43 -4.06 13.60
N ILE A 359 9.44 -4.57 12.91
CA ILE A 359 9.30 -5.83 12.15
C ILE A 359 9.79 -7.02 12.98
N GLY A 360 8.93 -8.02 13.14
CA GLY A 360 9.27 -9.23 13.90
C GLY A 360 8.94 -9.17 15.39
N TRP A 361 8.10 -8.21 15.82
CA TRP A 361 7.54 -8.20 17.18
C TRP A 361 6.13 -8.77 17.20
N LYS A 362 5.78 -9.41 18.32
CA LYS A 362 4.43 -9.93 18.51
C LYS A 362 3.46 -8.77 18.60
N LEU A 363 2.42 -8.78 17.79
CA LEU A 363 1.24 -7.95 18.05
C LEU A 363 0.64 -8.36 19.40
N THR A 364 -0.08 -7.47 20.08
CA THR A 364 -0.95 -7.85 21.22
C THR A 364 -2.17 -8.67 20.73
N ALA A 365 -1.89 -9.76 20.03
CA ALA A 365 -2.80 -10.76 19.52
C ALA A 365 -3.08 -11.81 20.60
N SER A 366 -4.36 -12.04 20.87
CA SER A 366 -4.85 -12.98 21.87
C SER A 366 -5.10 -14.38 21.30
N GLY A 367 -4.71 -14.64 20.05
CA GLY A 367 -5.07 -15.86 19.31
C GLY A 367 -4.25 -16.11 18.06
N GLN A 368 -4.64 -17.17 17.33
CA GLN A 368 -3.99 -17.73 16.13
C GLN A 368 -3.56 -16.64 15.13
N VAL A 369 -2.31 -16.74 14.67
CA VAL A 369 -1.73 -16.00 13.54
C VAL A 369 -1.71 -16.97 12.37
N GLU A 370 -2.21 -16.55 11.21
CA GLU A 370 -2.30 -17.37 10.01
C GLU A 370 -1.78 -16.59 8.80
N LEU A 371 -0.79 -17.17 8.11
CA LEU A 371 -0.36 -16.69 6.79
C LEU A 371 -1.42 -17.08 5.77
N GLU A 372 -2.19 -16.11 5.31
CA GLU A 372 -3.33 -16.33 4.41
C GLU A 372 -2.88 -16.41 2.96
N THR A 373 -1.87 -15.65 2.57
CA THR A 373 -1.24 -15.78 1.26
C THR A 373 0.13 -15.12 1.26
N TYR A 374 1.05 -15.60 0.42
CA TYR A 374 2.32 -14.91 0.15
C TYR A 374 2.61 -14.87 -1.34
N LEU A 375 3.47 -13.93 -1.76
CA LEU A 375 3.87 -13.78 -3.14
C LEU A 375 5.40 -13.81 -3.26
N PRO A 376 5.97 -14.78 -4.00
CA PRO A 376 7.42 -14.87 -4.17
C PRO A 376 7.98 -13.97 -5.26
N THR A 377 7.19 -13.66 -6.28
CA THR A 377 7.58 -12.74 -7.36
C THR A 377 6.38 -11.93 -7.80
N ALA A 378 6.56 -10.63 -7.91
CA ALA A 378 5.54 -9.72 -8.41
C ALA A 378 5.68 -9.46 -9.91
N SER A 379 4.55 -9.22 -10.57
CA SER A 379 4.52 -8.79 -11.97
C SER A 379 3.49 -7.67 -12.10
N VAL A 380 3.90 -6.52 -12.64
CA VAL A 380 2.98 -5.42 -12.93
C VAL A 380 2.04 -5.81 -14.07
N GLN A 381 0.74 -5.56 -13.88
CA GLN A 381 -0.32 -5.79 -14.85
C GLN A 381 -1.31 -4.62 -14.82
N SER A 382 -1.59 -4.03 -15.98
CA SER A 382 -2.57 -2.93 -16.11
C SER A 382 -3.19 -2.95 -17.51
N HIS A 383 -4.44 -2.48 -17.60
CA HIS A 383 -5.08 -2.11 -18.87
C HIS A 383 -4.68 -0.73 -19.34
N VAL A 384 -4.28 0.16 -18.43
CA VAL A 384 -3.70 1.43 -18.82
C VAL A 384 -2.37 1.13 -19.51
N PRO A 385 -2.18 1.55 -20.77
CA PRO A 385 -0.92 1.31 -21.45
C PRO A 385 0.23 1.99 -20.71
N LEU A 386 1.33 1.26 -20.53
CA LEU A 386 2.49 1.70 -19.76
C LEU A 386 3.71 1.84 -20.66
N ASN A 387 4.57 2.82 -20.37
CA ASN A 387 5.91 2.92 -20.94
C ASN A 387 6.90 1.95 -20.25
N ASN A 388 8.20 2.08 -20.57
CA ASN A 388 9.23 1.21 -19.99
C ASN A 388 9.43 1.45 -18.48
N ASP A 389 9.13 2.66 -18.02
CA ASP A 389 9.23 3.11 -16.63
C ASP A 389 7.94 2.82 -15.83
N TYR A 390 7.03 2.04 -16.43
CA TYR A 390 5.72 1.67 -15.87
C TYR A 390 4.81 2.86 -15.57
N GLU A 391 4.99 3.97 -16.28
CA GLU A 391 4.11 5.13 -16.23
C GLU A 391 3.00 5.00 -17.29
N PRO A 392 1.77 5.46 -16.99
CA PRO A 392 0.69 5.57 -17.96
C PRO A 392 1.09 6.37 -19.19
N ALA A 393 1.08 5.79 -20.39
CA ALA A 393 1.54 6.48 -21.60
C ALA A 393 0.68 6.15 -22.81
N MET A 394 0.27 7.16 -23.59
CA MET A 394 -0.56 6.99 -24.80
C MET A 394 -0.01 5.98 -25.81
N ASP A 395 1.31 5.91 -25.93
CA ASP A 395 2.05 5.02 -26.81
C ASP A 395 2.65 3.81 -26.08
N GLY A 396 2.24 3.59 -24.83
CA GLY A 396 2.60 2.42 -24.05
C GLY A 396 2.18 1.12 -24.74
N THR A 397 2.93 0.05 -24.52
CA THR A 397 2.73 -1.23 -25.24
C THR A 397 1.96 -2.29 -24.45
N VAL A 398 1.50 -1.92 -23.24
CA VAL A 398 0.80 -2.77 -22.27
C VAL A 398 1.65 -3.94 -21.75
N ARG A 399 1.58 -4.19 -20.45
CA ARG A 399 2.13 -5.38 -19.80
C ARG A 399 0.98 -6.26 -19.32
N THR A 400 0.24 -6.86 -20.26
CA THR A 400 -0.70 -7.94 -19.92
C THR A 400 0.02 -9.28 -19.94
N GLY A 401 -0.52 -10.25 -19.20
CA GLY A 401 -0.28 -11.67 -19.51
C GLY A 401 -0.80 -12.03 -20.91
N ASP A 402 -0.80 -13.32 -21.26
CA ASP A 402 -1.03 -13.88 -22.61
C ASP A 402 -2.38 -13.55 -23.33
N SER A 403 -3.15 -12.56 -22.89
CA SER A 403 -4.41 -12.11 -23.49
C SER A 403 -4.32 -10.68 -24.05
N ASP A 404 -5.07 -10.43 -25.12
CA ASP A 404 -5.23 -9.10 -25.71
C ASP A 404 -5.74 -8.11 -24.63
N PRO A 405 -5.03 -7.01 -24.36
CA PRO A 405 -5.44 -6.05 -23.34
C PRO A 405 -6.70 -5.30 -23.74
N GLU A 406 -7.68 -5.22 -22.84
CA GLU A 406 -8.79 -4.27 -22.97
C GLU A 406 -8.32 -2.86 -22.60
N ILE A 407 -7.72 -2.14 -23.56
CA ILE A 407 -7.21 -0.79 -23.32
C ILE A 407 -8.40 0.16 -23.05
N PRO A 408 -8.49 0.81 -21.86
CA PRO A 408 -9.65 1.62 -21.49
C PRO A 408 -9.86 2.79 -22.46
N TRP A 409 -8.77 3.33 -23.00
CA TRP A 409 -8.80 4.41 -24.00
C TRP A 409 -9.35 3.94 -25.35
N GLU A 410 -9.10 2.68 -25.74
CA GLU A 410 -9.55 2.12 -27.03
C GLU A 410 -10.96 1.53 -26.96
N TYR A 411 -11.36 1.04 -25.80
CA TYR A 411 -12.75 0.64 -25.52
C TYR A 411 -13.73 1.76 -25.92
N HIS A 412 -13.31 3.02 -25.77
CA HIS A 412 -14.08 4.20 -26.20
C HIS A 412 -14.18 4.43 -27.70
N LYS A 413 -13.24 3.93 -28.51
CA LYS A 413 -13.27 4.15 -29.97
C LYS A 413 -14.24 3.19 -30.67
N ASN A 414 -14.49 2.01 -30.12
CA ASN A 414 -15.18 0.92 -30.83
C ASN A 414 -16.48 0.41 -30.20
N HIS A 415 -16.88 0.87 -29.00
CA HIS A 415 -18.14 0.43 -28.40
C HIS A 415 -19.04 1.61 -27.99
N GLU A 416 -20.21 1.61 -28.62
CA GLU A 416 -21.47 2.13 -28.10
C GLU A 416 -21.63 1.74 -26.62
N THR A 417 -22.07 2.67 -25.78
CA THR A 417 -22.40 2.37 -24.38
C THR A 417 -23.46 1.26 -24.34
N LEU A 418 -23.48 0.43 -23.30
CA LEU A 418 -24.45 -0.69 -23.16
C LEU A 418 -25.93 -0.25 -23.20
N ALA A 419 -26.22 1.05 -23.24
CA ALA A 419 -27.52 1.61 -23.58
C ALA A 419 -27.99 1.24 -25.00
N ASP A 420 -27.08 0.94 -25.93
CA ASP A 420 -27.42 0.61 -27.33
C ASP A 420 -27.69 -0.89 -27.57
N VAL A 421 -27.55 -1.74 -26.54
CA VAL A 421 -27.85 -3.19 -26.62
C VAL A 421 -29.24 -3.54 -26.05
N GLY A 422 -30.01 -2.54 -25.61
CA GLY A 422 -31.37 -2.67 -25.09
C GLY A 422 -32.46 -2.37 -26.12
N GLY A 423 -32.55 -3.17 -27.18
CA GLY A 423 -33.68 -3.24 -28.11
C GLY A 423 -34.54 -4.49 -27.89
#